data_AF-A0A7C6N560-F1
#
_entry.id   AF-A0A7C6N560-F1
#
_cell.length_a   1.000
_cell.length_b   1.000
_cell.length_c   1.000
_cell.angle_alpha   90.00
_cell.angle_beta   90.00
_cell.angle_gamma   90.00
#
_symmetry.space_group_name_H-M   'P 1'
#
loop_
_entity.id
_entity.type
_entity.pdbx_description
1 polymer ?
#
loop_
_entity_poly.entity_id
_entity_poly.type
_entity_poly.pdbx_seq_one_letter_code
_entity_poly.pdbx_strand_id
1 'polypeptide(L)'
;MATKKANKKTCLACKPELAEHKISDFYMSKNPMHKDGKVPWCKECIKSNSLSESGEIDEDKLKNVLRQINKPYYKDVLQSAVNQYKKEHSFVPENEVKYYGSDIIGLYFKNINSLRQVQAKSYEDSMKEGFVRKPGVNAKKIEVIKNTLSPKEEEVKHYTDLGDFIVTDDIIDLFGDGYSTTEYKKMYEKYEKLKLNYSLQTNLHQEALATYVRFKVKEEEATANGDVDEAKKWYDAAQNAADKARLTPKQLTKADLQGGINSFSEIFKAVEQAIDIIPILPRFKFRPNDALDFNIWCYINYIRDLQGLPHCEYEDVYKFYDKKKEEYIEQYGDPYGIFDDEPTEKNRTNVKKFITLPRDYEDGDDE
;
A
#
# COMPACT_ATOMS: atom_id res chain seq x y z
N MET A 1 -17.39 52.31 17.78
CA MET A 1 -17.06 50.87 17.90
C MET A 1 -15.55 50.74 18.03
N ALA A 2 -15.05 50.31 19.20
CA ALA A 2 -13.60 50.14 19.41
C ALA A 2 -13.11 48.92 18.63
N THR A 3 -12.23 49.13 17.65
CA THR A 3 -11.53 48.08 16.92
C THR A 3 -10.67 47.28 17.91
N LYS A 4 -11.07 46.04 18.21
CA LYS A 4 -10.24 45.09 18.99
C LYS A 4 -8.86 45.02 18.32
N LYS A 5 -7.82 45.52 18.98
CA LYS A 5 -6.42 45.32 18.57
C LYS A 5 -6.22 43.82 18.29
N ALA A 6 -5.85 43.48 17.06
CA ALA A 6 -5.55 42.11 16.69
C ALA A 6 -4.37 41.63 17.54
N ASN A 7 -4.57 40.59 18.35
CA ASN A 7 -3.49 40.00 19.12
C ASN A 7 -2.45 39.40 18.15
N LYS A 8 -1.31 40.07 18.03
CA LYS A 8 -0.14 39.65 17.24
C LYS A 8 0.92 39.05 18.16
N LYS A 9 1.75 38.17 17.61
CA LYS A 9 2.91 37.57 18.28
C LYS A 9 4.13 37.66 17.36
N THR A 10 5.29 37.96 17.95
CA THR A 10 6.57 38.00 17.25
C THR A 10 7.17 36.60 17.15
N CYS A 11 7.54 36.18 15.94
CA CYS A 11 8.28 34.95 15.66
C CYS A 11 9.77 35.15 15.88
N LEU A 12 10.44 34.21 16.55
CA LEU A 12 11.89 34.29 16.82
C LEU A 12 12.78 33.82 15.65
N ALA A 13 12.22 33.15 14.64
CA ALA A 13 12.97 32.64 13.49
C ALA A 13 12.86 33.49 12.23
N CYS A 14 11.81 34.30 12.11
CA CYS A 14 11.62 35.11 10.92
C CYS A 14 12.49 36.37 11.00
N LYS A 15 12.77 36.98 9.84
CA LYS A 15 13.54 38.23 9.78
C LYS A 15 12.84 39.32 10.61
N PRO A 16 13.58 40.24 11.26
CA PRO A 16 12.99 41.25 12.15
C PRO A 16 11.84 42.05 11.53
N GLU A 17 11.93 42.36 10.24
CA GLU A 17 10.93 43.10 9.46
C GLU A 17 9.63 42.33 9.19
N LEU A 18 9.65 40.98 9.26
CA LEU A 18 8.52 40.09 8.98
C LEU A 18 8.10 39.28 10.21
N ALA A 19 8.64 39.60 11.40
CA ALA A 19 8.49 38.75 12.57
C ALA A 19 7.09 38.83 13.22
N GLU A 20 6.29 39.87 12.96
CA GLU A 20 4.95 40.01 13.53
C GLU A 20 3.89 39.21 12.77
N HIS A 21 3.30 38.19 13.40
CA HIS A 21 2.22 37.39 12.82
C HIS A 21 0.98 37.35 13.73
N LYS A 22 -0.15 36.88 13.20
CA LYS A 22 -1.35 36.65 14.02
C LYS A 22 -1.11 35.46 14.95
N ILE A 23 -1.74 35.45 16.12
CA ILE A 23 -1.64 34.31 17.06
C ILE A 23 -2.08 32.97 16.42
N SER A 24 -2.97 32.99 15.43
CA SER A 24 -3.40 31.81 14.65
C SER A 24 -2.25 31.13 13.89
N ASP A 25 -1.20 31.88 13.59
CA ASP A 25 -0.08 31.45 12.77
C ASP A 25 0.99 30.74 13.60
N PHE A 26 0.69 30.46 14.88
CA PHE A 26 1.52 29.70 15.79
C PHE A 26 0.78 28.48 16.31
N TYR A 27 1.48 27.34 16.39
CA TYR A 27 0.96 26.12 17.01
C TYR A 27 0.80 26.31 18.53
N MET A 28 -0.10 25.52 19.11
CA MET A 28 -0.30 25.50 20.56
C MET A 28 0.94 24.94 21.28
N SER A 29 1.22 25.43 22.47
CA SER A 29 2.25 24.93 23.36
C SER A 29 1.70 24.70 24.76
N LYS A 30 2.10 23.59 25.38
CA LYS A 30 1.89 23.30 26.80
C LYS A 30 3.15 23.46 27.64
N ASN A 31 4.25 23.88 27.01
CA ASN A 31 5.50 24.15 27.73
C ASN A 31 5.27 25.35 28.67
N PRO A 32 5.52 25.22 29.99
CA PRO A 32 5.39 26.32 30.95
C PRO A 32 6.19 27.57 30.60
N MET A 33 7.29 27.43 29.85
CA MET A 33 8.09 28.58 29.38
C MET A 33 7.35 29.45 28.36
N HIS A 34 6.35 28.90 27.67
CA HIS A 34 5.57 29.61 26.66
C HIS A 34 4.32 30.21 27.30
N LYS A 35 4.48 31.35 27.98
CA LYS A 35 3.42 32.00 28.77
C LYS A 35 2.15 32.31 27.99
N ASP A 36 2.26 32.49 26.68
CA ASP A 36 1.14 32.76 25.77
C ASP A 36 0.47 31.49 25.22
N GLY A 37 0.91 30.31 25.64
CA GLY A 37 0.38 29.02 25.18
C GLY A 37 0.68 28.72 23.72
N LYS A 38 1.66 29.40 23.11
CA LYS A 38 2.04 29.25 21.70
C LYS A 38 3.52 28.95 21.53
N VAL A 39 3.89 28.19 20.51
CA VAL A 39 5.32 28.03 20.16
C VAL A 39 5.94 29.37 19.73
N PRO A 40 7.25 29.60 19.91
CA PRO A 40 7.89 30.87 19.59
C PRO A 40 8.10 31.11 18.09
N TRP A 41 7.95 30.07 17.26
CA TRP A 41 8.14 30.16 15.81
C TRP A 41 6.79 30.04 15.08
N CYS A 42 6.57 30.84 14.04
CA CYS A 42 5.36 30.74 13.23
C CYS A 42 5.37 29.47 12.38
N LYS A 43 4.20 29.04 11.91
CA LYS A 43 4.01 27.82 11.12
C LYS A 43 4.87 27.81 9.85
N GLU A 44 4.99 28.95 9.19
CA GLU A 44 5.77 29.10 7.97
C GLU A 44 7.26 28.90 8.23
N CYS A 45 7.81 29.63 9.21
CA CYS A 45 9.22 29.47 9.62
C CYS A 45 9.51 28.04 10.13
N ILE A 46 8.57 27.35 10.79
CA ILE A 46 8.73 25.93 11.15
C ILE A 46 8.82 25.03 9.91
N LYS A 47 7.92 25.21 8.94
CA LYS A 47 7.89 24.42 7.71
C LYS A 47 9.15 24.67 6.88
N SER A 48 9.47 25.94 6.56
CA SER A 48 10.62 26.29 5.71
C SER A 48 11.96 25.80 6.27
N ASN A 49 12.14 25.86 7.59
CA ASN A 49 13.37 25.41 8.25
C ASN A 49 13.42 23.89 8.48
N SER A 50 12.39 23.13 8.10
CA SER A 50 12.33 21.67 8.26
C SER A 50 12.37 20.92 6.93
N LEU A 51 12.38 21.64 5.80
CA LEU A 51 12.34 21.07 4.46
C LEU A 51 13.70 21.16 3.75
N SER A 52 13.92 20.25 2.81
CA SER A 52 14.95 20.36 1.77
C SER A 52 14.54 21.38 0.70
N GLU A 53 15.48 21.73 -0.19
CA GLU A 53 15.19 22.58 -1.36
C GLU A 53 14.16 21.94 -2.30
N SER A 54 14.06 20.61 -2.32
CA SER A 54 13.07 19.84 -3.09
C SER A 54 11.69 19.76 -2.44
N GLY A 55 11.49 20.31 -1.24
CA GLY A 55 10.22 20.22 -0.50
C GLY A 55 10.02 18.91 0.27
N GLU A 56 11.05 18.06 0.33
CA GLU A 56 11.06 16.86 1.16
C GLU A 56 11.33 17.22 2.63
N ILE A 57 10.87 16.38 3.56
CA ILE A 57 11.17 16.57 4.99
C ILE A 57 12.61 16.14 5.25
N ASP A 58 13.42 17.09 5.69
CA ASP A 58 14.78 16.85 6.17
C ASP A 58 14.70 16.54 7.68
N GLU A 59 14.95 15.29 8.04
CA GLU A 59 14.75 14.80 9.40
C GLU A 59 15.64 15.52 10.43
N ASP A 60 16.87 15.85 10.07
CA ASP A 60 17.81 16.51 10.97
C ASP A 60 17.44 17.98 11.18
N LYS A 61 17.03 18.65 10.10
CA LYS A 61 16.46 20.00 10.19
C LYS A 61 15.19 20.03 11.04
N LEU A 62 14.25 19.10 10.82
CA LEU A 62 13.03 18.99 11.61
C LEU A 62 13.34 18.76 13.10
N LYS A 63 14.26 17.85 13.43
CA LYS A 63 14.72 17.64 14.83
C LYS A 63 15.29 18.92 15.43
N ASN A 64 16.12 19.64 14.69
CA ASN A 64 16.71 20.91 15.14
C ASN A 64 15.64 21.98 15.41
N VAL A 65 14.61 22.08 14.56
CA VAL A 65 13.47 22.98 14.76
C VAL A 65 12.68 22.59 16.00
N LEU A 66 12.31 21.31 16.12
CA LEU A 66 11.53 20.79 17.26
C LEU A 66 12.27 20.99 18.60
N ARG A 67 13.59 20.82 18.61
CA ARG A 67 14.42 21.09 19.79
C ARG A 67 14.36 22.56 20.20
N GLN A 68 14.46 23.50 19.24
CA GLN A 68 14.43 24.95 19.52
C GLN A 68 13.07 25.44 20.04
N ILE A 69 11.97 24.89 19.53
CA ILE A 69 10.62 25.24 20.00
C ILE A 69 10.13 24.35 21.15
N ASN A 70 11.00 23.48 21.66
CA ASN A 70 10.74 22.47 22.69
C ASN A 70 9.46 21.65 22.46
N LYS A 71 9.36 21.03 21.27
CA LYS A 71 8.29 20.11 20.89
C LYS A 71 8.84 18.68 20.72
N PRO A 72 8.04 17.64 21.00
CA PRO A 72 8.51 16.27 20.96
C PRO A 72 8.73 15.82 19.51
N TYR A 73 9.76 15.02 19.28
CA TYR A 73 9.98 14.33 18.01
C TYR A 73 9.65 12.83 18.13
N TYR A 74 8.53 12.42 17.52
CA TYR A 74 8.16 11.00 17.42
C TYR A 74 8.07 10.54 15.97
N LYS A 75 8.88 9.53 15.61
CA LYS A 75 8.96 8.98 14.25
C LYS A 75 7.65 8.33 13.81
N ASP A 76 6.97 7.64 14.72
CA ASP A 76 5.69 6.99 14.45
C ASP A 76 4.53 7.98 14.24
N VAL A 77 4.60 9.15 14.89
CA VAL A 77 3.63 10.25 14.65
C VAL A 77 3.88 10.92 13.30
N LEU A 78 5.14 11.06 12.89
CA LEU A 78 5.51 11.55 11.56
C LEU A 78 5.02 10.59 10.47
N GLN A 79 5.25 9.29 10.66
CA GLN A 79 4.72 8.27 9.74
C GLN A 79 3.19 8.29 9.67
N SER A 80 2.52 8.48 10.81
CA SER A 80 1.06 8.63 10.84
C SER A 80 0.59 9.86 10.04
N ALA A 81 1.34 10.96 10.07
CA ALA A 81 1.04 12.15 9.27
C ALA A 81 1.23 11.90 7.76
N VAL A 82 2.28 11.16 7.37
CA VAL A 82 2.48 10.72 5.97
C VAL A 82 1.32 9.84 5.52
N ASN A 83 0.93 8.85 6.32
CA ASN A 83 -0.18 7.95 5.99
C ASN A 83 -1.52 8.69 5.90
N GLN A 84 -1.74 9.68 6.76
CA GLN A 84 -2.92 10.54 6.68
C GLN A 84 -2.91 11.36 5.38
N TYR A 85 -1.77 11.96 5.02
CA TYR A 85 -1.64 12.70 3.76
C TYR A 85 -1.95 11.80 2.55
N LYS A 86 -1.37 10.59 2.50
CA LYS A 86 -1.66 9.60 1.45
C LYS A 86 -3.15 9.28 1.33
N LYS A 87 -3.84 9.15 2.46
CA LYS A 87 -5.28 8.85 2.49
C LYS A 87 -6.15 10.02 2.04
N GLU A 88 -5.79 11.24 2.44
CA GLU A 88 -6.51 12.47 2.06
C GLU A 88 -6.22 12.89 0.60
N HIS A 89 -5.08 12.47 0.06
CA HIS A 89 -4.61 12.80 -1.29
C HIS A 89 -4.28 11.54 -2.11
N SER A 90 -5.24 10.62 -2.19
CA SER A 90 -5.10 9.35 -2.92
C SER A 90 -4.85 9.50 -4.42
N PHE A 91 -5.05 10.70 -4.98
CA PHE A 91 -4.72 11.03 -6.38
C PHE A 91 -3.23 11.35 -6.60
N VAL A 92 -2.46 11.61 -5.54
CA VAL A 92 -1.02 11.89 -5.65
C VAL A 92 -0.25 10.56 -5.73
N PRO A 93 0.61 10.36 -6.74
CA PRO A 93 1.45 9.17 -6.84
C PRO A 93 2.30 8.96 -5.59
N GLU A 94 2.46 7.72 -5.13
CA GLU A 94 3.12 7.41 -3.85
C GLU A 94 4.59 7.89 -3.79
N ASN A 95 5.28 7.85 -4.92
CA ASN A 95 6.65 8.34 -5.10
C ASN A 95 6.76 9.87 -5.02
N GLU A 96 5.66 10.60 -5.20
CA GLU A 96 5.63 12.07 -5.15
C GLU A 96 5.22 12.62 -3.78
N VAL A 97 4.58 11.81 -2.94
CA VAL A 97 4.12 12.21 -1.59
C VAL A 97 5.23 12.84 -0.76
N LYS A 98 6.47 12.37 -0.92
CA LYS A 98 7.65 12.89 -0.21
C LYS A 98 7.90 14.38 -0.46
N TYR A 99 7.51 14.92 -1.62
CA TYR A 99 7.70 16.34 -1.97
C TYR A 99 6.66 17.27 -1.33
N TYR A 100 5.64 16.73 -0.66
CA TYR A 100 4.60 17.49 0.03
C TYR A 100 4.90 17.66 1.53
N GLY A 101 6.17 17.86 1.88
CA GLY A 101 6.62 17.90 3.26
C GLY A 101 5.96 19.01 4.09
N SER A 102 5.61 20.15 3.47
CA SER A 102 4.93 21.27 4.14
C SER A 102 3.59 20.85 4.77
N ASP A 103 2.78 20.07 4.05
CA ASP A 103 1.46 19.64 4.50
C ASP A 103 1.56 18.49 5.48
N ILE A 104 2.50 17.57 5.24
CA ILE A 104 2.83 16.49 6.17
C ILE A 104 3.30 17.05 7.53
N ILE A 105 4.14 18.09 7.55
CA ILE A 105 4.53 18.78 8.79
C ILE A 105 3.31 19.42 9.47
N GLY A 106 2.38 19.99 8.69
CA GLY A 106 1.11 20.52 9.22
C GLY A 106 0.30 19.45 9.97
N LEU A 107 0.14 18.28 9.34
CA LEU A 107 -0.51 17.10 9.92
C LEU A 107 0.25 16.56 11.14
N TYR A 108 1.59 16.57 11.09
CA TYR A 108 2.42 16.18 12.22
C TYR A 108 2.15 17.07 13.45
N PHE A 109 2.16 18.39 13.28
CA PHE A 109 1.86 19.33 14.36
C PHE A 109 0.43 19.21 14.87
N LYS A 110 -0.54 18.90 14.00
CA LYS A 110 -1.91 18.56 14.41
C LYS A 110 -1.92 17.32 15.30
N ASN A 111 -1.19 16.27 14.93
CA ASN A 111 -1.14 15.01 15.68
C ASN A 111 -0.45 15.16 17.04
N ILE A 112 0.74 15.78 17.11
CA ILE A 112 1.42 15.97 18.40
C ILE A 112 0.63 16.88 19.35
N ASN A 113 -0.17 17.83 18.86
CA ASN A 113 -0.97 18.70 19.71
C ASN A 113 -2.33 18.09 20.12
N SER A 114 -2.86 17.14 19.37
CA SER A 114 -4.16 16.50 19.64
C SER A 114 -4.03 15.21 20.46
N LEU A 115 -2.95 14.45 20.26
CA LEU A 115 -2.75 13.17 20.92
C LEU A 115 -2.39 13.37 22.40
N ARG A 116 -3.29 12.90 23.29
CA ARG A 116 -3.15 13.07 24.75
C ARG A 116 -1.82 12.58 25.31
N GLN A 117 -1.28 11.51 24.74
CA GLN A 117 -0.03 10.87 25.15
C GLN A 117 1.22 11.73 24.89
N VAL A 118 1.17 12.69 23.95
CA VAL A 118 2.37 13.44 23.52
C VAL A 118 2.21 14.96 23.57
N GLN A 119 0.99 15.49 23.63
CA GLN A 119 0.71 16.94 23.62
C GLN A 119 1.40 17.77 24.71
N ALA A 120 1.80 17.16 25.81
CA ALA A 120 2.49 17.81 26.93
C ALA A 120 3.98 17.49 26.99
N LYS A 121 4.49 16.63 26.09
CA LYS A 121 5.89 16.20 26.09
C LYS A 121 6.78 17.23 25.42
N SER A 122 8.01 17.30 25.91
CA SER A 122 9.11 18.13 25.41
C SER A 122 9.96 17.36 24.38
N TYR A 123 10.92 18.03 23.76
CA TYR A 123 11.90 17.36 22.90
C TYR A 123 12.71 16.34 23.71
N GLU A 124 13.12 16.71 24.92
CA GLU A 124 13.92 15.86 25.82
C GLU A 124 13.17 14.58 26.22
N ASP A 125 11.85 14.66 26.47
CA ASP A 125 11.03 13.47 26.77
C ASP A 125 11.04 12.48 25.60
N SER A 126 10.89 12.99 24.38
CA SER A 126 10.94 12.14 23.19
C SER A 126 12.32 11.51 22.96
N MET A 127 13.39 12.22 23.33
CA MET A 127 14.76 11.70 23.26
C MET A 127 14.98 10.57 24.28
N LYS A 128 14.52 10.75 25.52
CA LYS A 128 14.56 9.71 26.57
C LYS A 128 13.76 8.46 26.19
N GLU A 129 12.74 8.61 25.36
CA GLU A 129 11.92 7.52 24.85
C GLU A 129 12.44 6.94 23.51
N GLY A 130 13.62 7.35 23.05
CA GLY A 130 14.20 6.84 21.80
C GLY A 130 13.42 7.25 20.54
N PHE A 131 12.71 8.37 20.60
CA PHE A 131 11.89 8.95 19.51
C PHE A 131 10.75 8.06 18.99
N VAL A 132 10.35 7.06 19.77
CA VAL A 132 9.21 6.19 19.48
C VAL A 132 8.29 6.21 20.69
N ARG A 133 7.00 6.46 20.48
CA ARG A 133 6.04 6.41 21.58
C ARG A 133 5.97 4.99 22.13
N LYS A 134 5.97 4.84 23.46
CA LYS A 134 5.59 3.57 24.09
C LYS A 134 4.15 3.26 23.70
N PRO A 135 3.84 2.05 23.18
CA PRO A 135 2.48 1.70 22.83
C PRO A 135 1.61 1.84 24.08
N GLY A 136 0.57 2.67 23.99
CA GLY A 136 -0.54 2.56 24.92
C GLY A 136 -1.19 1.19 24.75
N VAL A 137 -1.96 0.76 25.76
CA VAL A 137 -2.58 -0.58 25.87
C VAL A 137 -3.40 -1.03 24.64
N ASN A 138 -3.60 -0.20 23.61
CA ASN A 138 -4.34 -0.53 22.38
C ASN A 138 -3.72 0.06 21.08
N ALA A 139 -2.42 -0.09 20.82
CA ALA A 139 -1.83 0.31 19.53
C ALA A 139 -1.23 -0.90 18.79
N LYS A 140 -1.73 -1.16 17.56
CA LYS A 140 -1.16 -2.15 16.62
C LYS A 140 0.35 -1.89 16.46
N LYS A 141 1.16 -2.95 16.59
CA LYS A 141 2.62 -2.91 16.35
C LYS A 141 2.89 -2.35 14.96
N ILE A 142 3.58 -1.21 14.90
CA ILE A 142 4.21 -0.69 13.68
C ILE A 142 5.67 -1.10 13.79
N GLU A 143 6.15 -1.90 12.85
CA GLU A 143 7.57 -2.24 12.71
C GLU A 143 8.34 -1.00 12.26
N VAL A 144 9.08 -0.39 13.18
CA VAL A 144 9.96 0.75 12.87
C VAL A 144 11.33 0.19 12.52
N ILE A 145 11.71 0.31 11.25
CA ILE A 145 13.08 0.10 10.76
C ILE A 145 14.00 1.10 11.48
N LYS A 146 14.88 0.58 12.35
CA LYS A 146 15.92 1.32 13.07
C LYS A 146 17.14 1.48 12.17
N ASN A 147 17.25 2.63 11.48
CA ASN A 147 18.54 3.11 11.01
C ASN A 147 19.08 4.10 12.05
N THR A 148 20.03 3.64 12.86
CA THR A 148 20.82 4.48 13.76
C THR A 148 22.17 4.75 13.12
N LEU A 149 22.37 5.98 12.65
CA LEU A 149 23.68 6.57 12.45
C LEU A 149 24.09 7.22 13.77
N SER A 150 25.26 6.83 14.29
CA SER A 150 25.98 7.54 15.35
C SER A 150 27.49 7.43 15.09
N PRO A 151 28.31 8.36 15.64
CA PRO A 151 29.51 8.92 14.99
C PRO A 151 30.72 7.99 14.95
N LYS A 152 31.62 8.28 14.01
CA LYS A 152 32.96 7.69 13.88
C LYS A 152 33.81 7.97 15.12
N GLU A 153 34.21 6.93 15.84
CA GLU A 153 35.52 6.81 16.50
C GLU A 153 36.02 5.38 16.32
N GLU A 154 37.27 5.25 15.87
CA GLU A 154 37.94 4.00 15.56
C GLU A 154 38.34 3.27 16.85
N GLU A 155 37.59 2.24 17.23
CA GLU A 155 38.09 1.20 18.13
C GLU A 155 37.64 -0.17 17.63
N VAL A 156 38.60 -1.07 17.48
CA VAL A 156 38.42 -2.47 17.09
C VAL A 156 37.55 -3.16 18.16
N LYS A 157 36.23 -3.24 17.90
CA LYS A 157 35.28 -3.96 18.76
C LYS A 157 35.01 -5.34 18.15
N HIS A 158 35.41 -6.39 18.88
CA HIS A 158 34.86 -7.72 18.67
C HIS A 158 33.35 -7.68 18.96
N TYR A 159 32.52 -7.99 17.96
CA TYR A 159 31.07 -8.01 18.10
C TYR A 159 30.62 -9.29 18.80
N THR A 160 30.33 -9.22 20.09
CA THR A 160 29.43 -10.18 20.77
C THR A 160 28.29 -9.45 21.47
N ASP A 161 27.75 -8.38 20.86
CA ASP A 161 26.48 -7.81 21.31
C ASP A 161 25.32 -8.67 20.81
N LEU A 162 24.89 -9.60 21.66
CA LEU A 162 23.74 -10.47 21.44
C LEU A 162 22.43 -9.68 21.29
N GLY A 163 22.28 -8.49 21.87
CA GLY A 163 21.04 -7.72 21.83
C GLY A 163 19.81 -8.51 22.31
N ASP A 164 18.60 -7.95 22.12
CA ASP A 164 17.31 -8.59 22.47
C ASP A 164 16.93 -9.75 21.51
N PHE A 165 17.89 -10.55 21.03
CA PHE A 165 17.58 -11.69 20.16
C PHE A 165 17.06 -12.86 21.00
N ILE A 166 15.76 -13.11 20.89
CA ILE A 166 15.08 -14.23 21.54
C ILE A 166 15.00 -15.37 20.52
N VAL A 167 15.57 -16.52 20.87
CA VAL A 167 15.38 -17.76 20.10
C VAL A 167 13.96 -18.23 20.34
N THR A 168 13.12 -18.17 19.31
CA THR A 168 11.75 -18.69 19.34
C THR A 168 11.71 -20.13 18.84
N ASP A 169 10.67 -20.87 19.20
CA ASP A 169 10.48 -22.26 18.77
C ASP A 169 10.51 -22.37 17.23
N ASP A 170 9.96 -21.39 16.51
CA ASP A 170 10.02 -21.32 15.04
C ASP A 170 11.46 -21.29 14.47
N ILE A 171 12.41 -20.67 15.18
CA ILE A 171 13.82 -20.61 14.76
C ILE A 171 14.50 -21.96 15.00
N ILE A 172 14.14 -22.63 16.10
CA ILE A 172 14.64 -23.97 16.43
C ILE A 172 14.08 -25.00 15.44
N ASP A 173 12.81 -24.90 15.08
CA ASP A 173 12.20 -25.77 14.06
C ASP A 173 12.84 -25.57 12.67
N LEU A 174 13.22 -24.33 12.34
CA LEU A 174 13.81 -23.99 11.04
C LEU A 174 15.26 -24.47 10.89
N PHE A 175 16.09 -24.34 11.93
CA PHE A 175 17.52 -24.66 11.86
C PHE A 175 17.89 -25.99 12.56
N GLY A 176 17.01 -26.53 13.39
CA GLY A 176 17.26 -27.68 14.25
C GLY A 176 17.80 -27.28 15.63
N ASP A 177 17.70 -28.21 16.58
CA ASP A 177 18.19 -28.05 17.96
C ASP A 177 19.72 -28.25 18.06
N GLY A 178 20.35 -27.66 19.08
CA GLY A 178 21.75 -27.87 19.43
C GLY A 178 22.73 -26.75 19.06
N TYR A 179 22.26 -25.57 18.64
CA TYR A 179 23.12 -24.41 18.36
C TYR A 179 23.09 -23.38 19.50
N SER A 180 24.14 -22.57 19.61
CA SER A 180 24.19 -21.42 20.53
C SER A 180 23.29 -20.28 20.08
N THR A 181 22.86 -19.43 21.02
CA THR A 181 22.06 -18.23 20.74
C THR A 181 22.74 -17.31 19.72
N THR A 182 24.07 -17.22 19.75
CA THR A 182 24.87 -16.46 18.79
C THR A 182 24.83 -17.06 17.39
N GLU A 183 24.86 -18.39 17.27
CA GLU A 183 24.76 -19.10 16.00
C GLU A 183 23.36 -18.93 15.39
N TYR A 184 22.30 -19.11 16.19
CA TYR A 184 20.93 -18.87 15.73
C TYR A 184 20.73 -17.45 15.22
N LYS A 185 21.30 -16.45 15.89
CA LYS A 185 21.25 -15.05 15.44
C LYS A 185 21.90 -14.87 14.07
N LYS A 186 23.14 -15.37 13.89
CA LYS A 186 23.87 -15.30 12.62
C LYS A 186 23.13 -16.03 11.49
N MET A 187 22.57 -17.20 11.79
CA MET A 187 21.77 -17.98 10.84
C MET A 187 20.51 -17.22 10.44
N TYR A 188 19.74 -16.72 11.41
CA TYR A 188 18.50 -16.00 11.16
C TYR A 188 18.72 -14.71 10.34
N GLU A 189 19.71 -13.89 10.71
CA GLU A 189 20.04 -12.66 9.97
C GLU A 189 20.46 -12.95 8.52
N LYS A 190 21.21 -14.04 8.30
CA LYS A 190 21.63 -14.44 6.95
C LYS A 190 20.46 -15.00 6.13
N TYR A 191 19.59 -15.78 6.77
CA TYR A 191 18.40 -16.33 6.15
C TYR A 191 17.44 -15.24 5.67
N GLU A 192 17.13 -14.26 6.52
CA GLU A 192 16.26 -13.13 6.15
C GLU A 192 16.87 -12.27 5.03
N LYS A 193 18.20 -12.05 5.03
CA LYS A 193 18.89 -11.36 3.92
C LYS A 193 18.78 -12.09 2.59
N LEU A 194 18.91 -13.42 2.60
CA LEU A 194 18.82 -14.21 1.37
C LEU A 194 17.37 -14.34 0.87
N LYS A 195 16.41 -14.38 1.80
CA LYS A 195 14.97 -14.39 1.51
C LYS A 195 14.49 -13.15 0.76
N LEU A 196 15.07 -11.97 1.01
CA LEU A 196 14.72 -10.74 0.28
C LEU A 196 14.93 -10.84 -1.24
N ASN A 197 15.90 -11.64 -1.68
CA ASN A 197 16.27 -11.78 -3.07
C ASN A 197 15.77 -13.09 -3.71
N TYR A 198 15.03 -13.92 -2.97
CA TYR A 198 14.61 -15.24 -3.43
C TYR A 198 13.11 -15.46 -3.20
N SER A 199 12.37 -15.77 -4.25
CA SER A 199 10.97 -16.15 -4.10
C SER A 199 10.87 -17.57 -3.54
N LEU A 200 10.60 -17.69 -2.24
CA LEU A 200 10.33 -18.98 -1.57
C LEU A 200 8.96 -19.48 -2.03
N GLN A 201 8.92 -20.28 -3.10
CA GLN A 201 7.66 -20.79 -3.67
C GLN A 201 7.15 -22.07 -2.98
N THR A 202 8.05 -22.87 -2.38
CA THR A 202 7.67 -24.13 -1.72
C THR A 202 8.50 -24.38 -0.45
N ASN A 203 7.96 -25.20 0.47
CA ASN A 203 8.65 -25.62 1.71
C ASN A 203 10.03 -26.25 1.43
N LEU A 204 10.19 -26.92 0.29
CA LEU A 204 11.47 -27.50 -0.12
C LEU A 204 12.56 -26.43 -0.33
N HIS A 205 12.21 -25.27 -0.90
CA HIS A 205 13.15 -24.15 -1.07
C HIS A 205 13.52 -23.54 0.29
N GLN A 206 12.57 -23.50 1.23
CA GLN A 206 12.81 -23.02 2.59
C GLN A 206 13.78 -23.92 3.36
N GLU A 207 13.58 -25.24 3.33
CA GLU A 207 14.48 -26.21 3.96
C GLU A 207 15.87 -26.22 3.31
N ALA A 208 15.93 -26.09 1.99
CA ALA A 208 17.18 -26.04 1.25
C ALA A 208 17.98 -24.75 1.56
N LEU A 209 17.30 -23.60 1.66
CA LEU A 209 17.89 -22.34 2.07
C LEU A 209 18.37 -22.38 3.53
N ALA A 210 17.57 -22.94 4.45
CA ALA A 210 17.96 -23.11 5.85
C ALA A 210 19.21 -24.00 5.96
N THR A 211 19.28 -25.08 5.18
CA THR A 211 20.45 -25.97 5.13
C THR A 211 21.69 -25.28 4.59
N TYR A 212 21.57 -24.49 3.51
CA TYR A 212 22.67 -23.67 3.00
C TYR A 212 23.19 -22.68 4.06
N VAL A 213 22.29 -21.98 4.74
CA VAL A 213 22.64 -21.01 5.77
C VAL A 213 23.39 -21.66 6.95
N ARG A 214 22.97 -22.86 7.39
CA ARG A 214 23.67 -23.60 8.45
C ARG A 214 25.14 -23.87 8.10
N PHE A 215 25.39 -24.40 6.91
CA PHE A 215 26.75 -24.69 6.47
C PHE A 215 27.58 -23.42 6.26
N LYS A 216 26.97 -22.36 5.74
CA LYS A 216 27.68 -21.09 5.53
C LYS A 216 28.10 -20.40 6.83
N VAL A 217 27.27 -20.47 7.88
CA VAL A 217 27.63 -19.91 9.20
C VAL A 217 28.75 -20.73 9.84
N LYS A 218 28.71 -22.06 9.73
CA LYS A 218 29.79 -22.94 10.22
C LYS A 218 31.12 -22.74 9.48
N GLU A 219 31.08 -22.52 8.18
CA GLU A 219 32.26 -22.15 7.38
C GLU A 219 32.89 -20.84 7.88
N GLU A 220 32.07 -19.80 8.12
CA GLU A 220 32.56 -18.49 8.59
C GLU A 220 33.16 -18.58 10.00
N GLU A 221 32.58 -19.41 10.87
CA GLU A 221 33.13 -19.65 12.21
C GLU A 221 34.44 -20.45 12.17
N ALA A 222 34.51 -21.51 11.37
CA ALA A 222 35.75 -22.26 11.18
C ALA A 222 36.86 -21.37 10.58
N THR A 223 36.51 -20.53 9.59
CA THR A 223 37.42 -19.54 9.00
C THR A 223 37.89 -18.52 10.04
N ALA A 224 36.99 -18.01 10.88
CA ALA A 224 37.32 -17.06 11.93
C ALA A 224 38.21 -17.69 13.03
N ASN A 225 38.05 -18.98 13.29
CA ASN A 225 38.87 -19.75 14.24
C ASN A 225 40.23 -20.17 13.65
N GLY A 226 40.47 -19.93 12.35
CA GLY A 226 41.70 -20.29 11.66
C GLY A 226 41.79 -21.78 11.28
N ASP A 227 40.69 -22.52 11.36
CA ASP A 227 40.63 -23.93 10.93
C ASP A 227 40.28 -24.02 9.45
N VAL A 228 41.33 -24.02 8.62
CA VAL A 228 41.23 -24.02 7.15
C VAL A 228 40.67 -25.34 6.61
N ASP A 229 40.94 -26.46 7.28
CA ASP A 229 40.49 -27.78 6.85
C ASP A 229 39.00 -27.98 7.12
N GLU A 230 38.53 -27.54 8.28
CA GLU A 230 37.10 -27.55 8.62
C GLU A 230 36.31 -26.52 7.80
N ALA A 231 36.86 -25.32 7.58
CA ALA A 231 36.24 -24.32 6.70
C ALA A 231 36.02 -24.84 5.28
N LYS A 232 37.00 -25.56 4.72
CA LYS A 232 36.87 -26.16 3.38
C LYS A 232 35.76 -27.22 3.31
N LYS A 233 35.62 -28.06 4.34
CA LYS A 233 34.54 -29.07 4.40
C LYS A 233 33.16 -28.41 4.42
N TRP A 234 32.99 -27.37 5.25
CA TRP A 234 31.72 -26.64 5.34
C TRP A 234 31.43 -25.83 4.08
N TYR A 235 32.46 -25.27 3.43
CA TYR A 235 32.34 -24.62 2.12
C TYR A 235 31.85 -25.60 1.03
N ASP A 236 32.47 -26.77 0.93
CA ASP A 236 32.07 -27.79 -0.05
C ASP A 236 30.64 -28.30 0.24
N ALA A 237 30.26 -28.47 1.51
CA ALA A 237 28.89 -28.82 1.91
C ALA A 237 27.88 -27.72 1.57
N ALA A 238 28.24 -26.45 1.80
CA ALA A 238 27.40 -25.30 1.46
C ALA A 238 27.22 -25.17 -0.06
N GLN A 239 28.28 -25.37 -0.85
CA GLN A 239 28.22 -25.30 -2.31
C GLN A 239 27.37 -26.43 -2.89
N ASN A 240 27.52 -27.65 -2.38
CA ASN A 240 26.67 -28.78 -2.74
C ASN A 240 25.19 -28.56 -2.38
N ALA A 241 24.91 -27.96 -1.22
CA ALA A 241 23.55 -27.59 -0.84
C ALA A 241 22.99 -26.48 -1.75
N ALA A 242 23.80 -25.48 -2.10
CA ALA A 242 23.42 -24.40 -3.00
C ALA A 242 23.10 -24.90 -4.41
N ASP A 243 23.91 -25.82 -4.94
CA ASP A 243 23.69 -26.37 -6.28
C ASP A 243 22.46 -27.29 -6.33
N LYS A 244 22.19 -28.06 -5.27
CA LYS A 244 20.94 -28.83 -5.14
C LYS A 244 19.71 -27.94 -4.99
N ALA A 245 19.87 -26.78 -4.37
CA ALA A 245 18.82 -25.80 -4.11
C ALA A 245 18.65 -24.75 -5.21
N ARG A 246 19.45 -24.81 -6.29
CA ARG A 246 19.53 -23.77 -7.34
C ARG A 246 19.75 -22.35 -6.80
N LEU A 247 20.56 -22.23 -5.74
CA LEU A 247 20.91 -20.95 -5.10
C LEU A 247 22.12 -20.26 -5.75
N THR A 248 22.76 -20.87 -6.75
CA THR A 248 23.92 -20.30 -7.45
C THR A 248 23.53 -19.29 -8.54
N PRO A 249 24.19 -18.13 -8.64
CA PRO A 249 23.91 -17.10 -9.66
C PRO A 249 24.01 -17.59 -11.11
N LYS A 250 24.77 -18.68 -11.35
CA LYS A 250 24.93 -19.31 -12.67
C LYS A 250 23.66 -20.03 -13.16
N GLN A 251 22.73 -20.34 -12.26
CA GLN A 251 21.51 -21.07 -12.56
C GLN A 251 20.23 -20.22 -12.42
N LEU A 252 20.35 -18.98 -11.93
CA LEU A 252 19.27 -18.00 -12.00
C LEU A 252 19.05 -17.67 -13.47
N THR A 253 17.91 -18.11 -14.01
CA THR A 253 17.53 -17.74 -15.37
C THR A 253 17.20 -16.25 -15.42
N LYS A 254 17.25 -15.62 -16.60
CA LYS A 254 16.78 -14.22 -16.77
C LYS A 254 15.36 -14.01 -16.22
N ALA A 255 14.56 -15.06 -16.20
CA ALA A 255 13.20 -15.12 -15.65
C ALA A 255 13.15 -14.96 -14.11
N ASP A 256 14.16 -15.42 -13.38
CA ASP A 256 14.22 -15.31 -11.91
C ASP A 256 14.77 -13.96 -11.46
N LEU A 257 15.72 -13.38 -12.21
CA LEU A 257 16.34 -12.09 -11.89
C LEU A 257 15.41 -10.90 -12.10
N GLN A 258 14.35 -11.06 -12.92
CA GLN A 258 13.42 -9.98 -13.23
C GLN A 258 12.21 -9.90 -12.31
N GLY A 259 12.08 -10.77 -11.30
CA GLY A 259 11.09 -10.65 -10.20
C GLY A 259 9.68 -10.28 -10.66
N GLY A 260 9.31 -10.72 -11.87
CA GLY A 260 8.29 -10.09 -12.67
C GLY A 260 7.71 -11.11 -13.63
N ILE A 261 6.42 -10.97 -13.85
CA ILE A 261 5.58 -11.95 -14.50
C ILE A 261 6.05 -12.11 -15.96
N ASN A 262 6.47 -13.32 -16.36
CA ASN A 262 7.29 -13.51 -17.56
C ASN A 262 6.45 -13.80 -18.82
N SER A 263 5.14 -13.94 -18.69
CA SER A 263 4.22 -14.03 -19.83
C SER A 263 2.88 -13.40 -19.49
N PHE A 264 2.19 -12.85 -20.50
CA PHE A 264 0.82 -12.36 -20.35
C PHE A 264 -0.09 -13.41 -19.69
N SER A 265 0.11 -14.69 -19.99
CA SER A 265 -0.65 -15.81 -19.40
C SER A 265 -0.45 -15.94 -17.88
N GLU A 266 0.75 -15.70 -17.36
CA GLU A 266 1.00 -15.71 -15.91
C GLU A 266 0.44 -14.44 -15.24
N ILE A 267 0.37 -13.31 -15.94
CA ILE A 267 -0.27 -12.08 -15.44
C ILE A 267 -1.76 -12.35 -15.25
N PHE A 268 -2.40 -12.90 -16.29
CA PHE A 268 -3.81 -13.26 -16.24
C PHE A 268 -4.08 -14.28 -15.13
N LYS A 269 -3.25 -15.31 -15.00
CA LYS A 269 -3.41 -16.32 -13.95
C LYS A 269 -3.23 -15.74 -12.54
N ALA A 270 -2.27 -14.85 -12.32
CA ALA A 270 -2.05 -14.19 -11.03
C ALA A 270 -3.18 -13.21 -10.69
N VAL A 271 -3.70 -12.49 -11.69
CA VAL A 271 -4.85 -11.58 -11.56
C VAL A 271 -6.14 -12.36 -11.28
N GLU A 272 -6.34 -13.52 -11.89
CA GLU A 272 -7.51 -14.39 -11.67
C GLU A 272 -7.47 -15.13 -10.32
N GLN A 273 -6.27 -15.45 -9.82
CA GLN A 273 -6.10 -16.15 -8.53
C GLN A 273 -6.08 -15.20 -7.32
N ALA A 274 -5.79 -13.92 -7.51
CA ALA A 274 -5.86 -12.92 -6.46
C ALA A 274 -7.33 -12.55 -6.18
N ILE A 275 -7.87 -13.14 -5.11
CA ILE A 275 -9.26 -13.03 -4.64
C ILE A 275 -9.70 -11.55 -4.54
N ASP A 276 -10.52 -11.14 -5.52
CA ASP A 276 -11.82 -10.50 -5.35
C ASP A 276 -11.91 -9.04 -4.82
N ILE A 277 -11.16 -8.10 -5.41
CA ILE A 277 -11.53 -6.66 -5.41
C ILE A 277 -11.13 -6.01 -6.76
N ILE A 278 -11.80 -6.37 -7.85
CA ILE A 278 -12.16 -5.37 -8.87
C ILE A 278 -13.67 -5.19 -8.76
N PRO A 279 -14.16 -4.22 -7.97
CA PRO A 279 -15.54 -3.82 -8.04
C PRO A 279 -15.73 -3.20 -9.43
N ILE A 280 -16.53 -3.89 -10.23
CA ILE A 280 -17.03 -3.47 -11.54
C ILE A 280 -16.03 -3.74 -12.69
N LEU A 281 -15.97 -5.00 -13.13
CA LEU A 281 -16.05 -5.22 -14.58
C LEU A 281 -17.25 -4.39 -15.07
N PRO A 282 -17.15 -3.59 -16.15
CA PRO A 282 -18.29 -2.87 -16.67
C PRO A 282 -19.43 -3.86 -16.83
N ARG A 283 -20.46 -3.74 -15.98
CA ARG A 283 -21.69 -4.51 -16.20
C ARG A 283 -22.15 -4.09 -17.58
N PHE A 284 -22.26 -5.04 -18.50
CA PHE A 284 -22.87 -4.77 -19.78
C PHE A 284 -24.23 -4.16 -19.47
N LYS A 285 -24.39 -2.87 -19.76
CA LYS A 285 -25.69 -2.22 -19.64
C LYS A 285 -26.52 -2.90 -20.71
N PHE A 286 -27.51 -3.67 -20.30
CA PHE A 286 -28.47 -4.29 -21.20
C PHE A 286 -29.12 -3.18 -22.03
N ARG A 287 -28.74 -3.07 -23.30
CA ARG A 287 -29.28 -2.08 -24.24
C ARG A 287 -30.54 -2.64 -24.90
N PRO A 288 -31.40 -1.80 -25.47
CA PRO A 288 -32.54 -2.26 -26.28
C PRO A 288 -32.15 -3.31 -27.33
N ASN A 289 -30.99 -3.15 -27.98
CA ASN A 289 -30.48 -4.09 -28.98
C ASN A 289 -30.04 -5.45 -28.40
N ASP A 290 -29.85 -5.54 -27.07
CA ASP A 290 -29.49 -6.80 -26.40
C ASP A 290 -30.75 -7.62 -26.02
N ALA A 291 -31.95 -7.06 -26.20
CA ALA A 291 -33.20 -7.75 -25.95
C ALA A 291 -33.51 -8.78 -27.04
N LEU A 292 -33.77 -10.03 -26.62
CA LEU A 292 -34.06 -11.15 -27.52
C LEU A 292 -35.31 -10.90 -28.36
N ASP A 293 -36.38 -10.38 -27.75
CA ASP A 293 -37.63 -10.06 -28.44
C ASP A 293 -37.43 -8.98 -29.53
N PHE A 294 -36.58 -7.98 -29.27
CA PHE A 294 -36.25 -6.93 -30.24
C PHE A 294 -35.44 -7.48 -31.43
N ASN A 295 -34.45 -8.33 -31.18
CA ASN A 295 -33.66 -8.95 -32.25
C ASN A 295 -34.52 -9.85 -33.14
N ILE A 296 -35.43 -10.62 -32.54
CA ILE A 296 -36.39 -11.45 -33.28
C ILE A 296 -37.32 -10.56 -34.12
N TRP A 297 -37.80 -9.44 -33.57
CA TRP A 297 -38.64 -8.48 -34.30
C TRP A 297 -37.93 -7.88 -35.52
N CYS A 298 -36.67 -7.43 -35.37
CA CYS A 298 -35.86 -6.93 -36.50
C CYS A 298 -35.70 -7.99 -37.60
N TYR A 299 -35.44 -9.24 -37.22
CA TYR A 299 -35.28 -10.34 -38.18
C TYR A 299 -36.59 -10.68 -38.90
N ILE A 300 -37.71 -10.72 -38.17
CA ILE A 300 -39.04 -10.95 -38.75
C ILE A 300 -39.38 -9.85 -39.75
N ASN A 301 -39.18 -8.58 -39.40
CA ASN A 301 -39.48 -7.47 -40.30
C ASN A 301 -38.56 -7.45 -41.52
N TYR A 302 -37.28 -7.77 -41.36
CA TYR A 302 -36.37 -7.95 -42.49
C TYR A 302 -36.86 -9.04 -43.47
N ILE A 303 -37.32 -10.19 -42.96
CA ILE A 303 -37.90 -11.23 -43.82
C ILE A 303 -39.21 -10.76 -44.47
N ARG A 304 -40.04 -10.04 -43.73
CA ARG A 304 -41.32 -9.51 -44.25
C ARG A 304 -41.08 -8.52 -45.38
N ASP A 305 -40.04 -7.68 -45.28
CA ASP A 305 -39.61 -6.79 -46.36
C ASP A 305 -39.18 -7.58 -47.60
N LEU A 306 -38.36 -8.62 -47.42
CA LEU A 306 -37.98 -9.51 -48.52
C LEU A 306 -39.18 -10.21 -49.18
N GLN A 307 -40.28 -10.38 -48.43
CA GLN A 307 -41.52 -10.99 -48.89
C GLN A 307 -42.58 -9.98 -49.34
N GLY A 308 -42.31 -8.67 -49.26
CA GLY A 308 -43.27 -7.61 -49.58
C GLY A 308 -44.48 -7.54 -48.62
N LEU A 309 -44.33 -8.03 -47.40
CA LEU A 309 -45.35 -8.01 -46.35
C LEU A 309 -45.16 -6.78 -45.44
N PRO A 310 -46.25 -6.18 -44.92
CA PRO A 310 -46.15 -5.04 -44.01
C PRO A 310 -45.44 -5.44 -42.72
N HIS A 311 -44.69 -4.54 -42.09
CA HIS A 311 -44.03 -4.80 -40.80
C HIS A 311 -45.04 -5.25 -39.72
N CYS A 312 -44.60 -6.16 -38.86
CA CYS A 312 -45.37 -6.52 -37.67
C CYS A 312 -45.04 -5.61 -36.49
N GLU A 313 -46.00 -5.46 -35.60
CA GLU A 313 -45.82 -4.69 -34.37
C GLU A 313 -44.90 -5.44 -33.41
N TYR A 314 -44.03 -4.69 -32.71
CA TYR A 314 -43.15 -5.26 -31.68
C TYR A 314 -43.94 -5.98 -30.57
N GLU A 315 -45.18 -5.52 -30.32
CA GLU A 315 -46.08 -6.12 -29.35
C GLU A 315 -46.52 -7.54 -29.69
N ASP A 316 -46.67 -7.86 -30.97
CA ASP A 316 -47.05 -9.20 -31.38
C ASP A 316 -45.91 -10.21 -31.15
N VAL A 317 -44.66 -9.74 -31.29
CA VAL A 317 -43.47 -10.57 -31.12
C VAL A 317 -43.22 -10.90 -29.65
N TYR A 318 -43.24 -9.91 -28.74
CA TYR A 318 -43.00 -10.22 -27.33
C TYR A 318 -44.15 -11.00 -26.69
N LYS A 319 -45.41 -10.81 -27.13
CA LYS A 319 -46.54 -11.63 -26.66
C LYS A 319 -46.41 -13.09 -27.06
N PHE A 320 -45.94 -13.34 -28.28
CA PHE A 320 -45.64 -14.70 -28.73
C PHE A 320 -44.53 -15.33 -27.89
N TYR A 321 -43.47 -14.56 -27.61
CA TYR A 321 -42.37 -15.00 -26.76
C TYR A 321 -42.84 -15.34 -25.33
N ASP A 322 -43.64 -14.47 -24.72
CA ASP A 322 -44.21 -14.67 -23.37
C ASP A 322 -45.03 -15.96 -23.31
N LYS A 323 -45.90 -16.17 -24.30
CA LYS A 323 -46.67 -17.41 -24.39
C LYS A 323 -45.80 -18.66 -24.50
N LYS A 324 -44.69 -18.60 -25.25
CA LYS A 324 -43.74 -19.73 -25.37
C LYS A 324 -42.95 -19.97 -24.11
N LYS A 325 -42.59 -18.91 -23.40
CA LYS A 325 -41.97 -18.99 -22.06
C LYS A 325 -42.93 -19.64 -21.06
N GLU A 326 -44.19 -19.22 -21.05
CA GLU A 326 -45.24 -19.83 -20.21
C GLU A 326 -45.43 -21.32 -20.52
N GLU A 327 -45.61 -21.69 -21.81
CA GLU A 327 -45.74 -23.10 -22.23
C GLU A 327 -44.53 -23.94 -21.78
N TYR A 328 -43.31 -23.40 -21.84
CA TYR A 328 -42.09 -24.07 -21.40
C TYR A 328 -42.06 -24.29 -19.88
N ILE A 329 -42.41 -23.25 -19.11
CA ILE A 329 -42.45 -23.31 -17.64
C ILE A 329 -43.54 -24.28 -17.17
N GLU A 330 -44.70 -24.32 -17.83
CA GLU A 330 -45.77 -25.27 -17.51
C GLU A 330 -45.34 -26.73 -17.75
N GLN A 331 -44.57 -26.98 -18.81
CA GLN A 331 -44.18 -28.34 -19.19
C GLN A 331 -42.96 -28.86 -18.41
N TYR A 332 -41.99 -28.01 -18.10
CA TYR A 332 -40.69 -28.41 -17.56
C TYR A 332 -40.31 -27.76 -16.22
N GLY A 333 -41.08 -26.76 -15.78
CA GLY A 333 -40.70 -25.88 -14.68
C GLY A 333 -39.49 -25.00 -15.00
N ASP A 334 -38.94 -24.34 -13.99
CA ASP A 334 -37.65 -23.66 -14.07
C ASP A 334 -36.66 -24.19 -12.99
N PRO A 335 -36.14 -25.42 -13.14
CA PRO A 335 -35.28 -26.03 -12.13
C PRO A 335 -33.91 -25.33 -11.99
N TYR A 336 -33.54 -24.46 -12.94
CA TYR A 336 -32.23 -23.80 -12.99
C TYR A 336 -32.32 -22.28 -12.82
N GLY A 337 -33.51 -21.71 -12.60
CA GLY A 337 -33.72 -20.27 -12.45
C GLY A 337 -33.32 -19.46 -13.69
N ILE A 338 -33.50 -20.04 -14.88
CA ILE A 338 -33.10 -19.42 -16.16
C ILE A 338 -33.88 -18.12 -16.40
N PHE A 339 -35.11 -18.03 -15.89
CA PHE A 339 -35.99 -16.89 -16.11
C PHE A 339 -36.10 -15.93 -14.92
N ASP A 340 -35.49 -16.24 -13.77
CA ASP A 340 -35.64 -15.49 -12.52
C ASP A 340 -35.06 -14.06 -12.57
N ASP A 341 -33.98 -13.86 -13.32
CA ASP A 341 -33.25 -12.59 -13.42
C ASP A 341 -33.20 -12.02 -14.86
N GLU A 342 -34.12 -12.45 -15.74
CA GLU A 342 -34.13 -12.02 -17.13
C GLU A 342 -34.48 -10.52 -17.27
N PRO A 343 -33.61 -9.68 -17.88
CA PRO A 343 -33.84 -8.24 -17.99
C PRO A 343 -34.80 -7.83 -19.12
N THR A 344 -35.19 -8.77 -20.01
CA THR A 344 -35.96 -8.52 -21.23
C THR A 344 -37.28 -7.81 -20.94
N GLU A 345 -38.10 -8.34 -20.03
CA GLU A 345 -39.41 -7.78 -19.67
C GLU A 345 -39.30 -6.35 -19.13
N LYS A 346 -38.33 -6.11 -18.24
CA LYS A 346 -38.08 -4.78 -17.64
C LYS A 346 -37.62 -3.76 -18.69
N ASN A 347 -36.94 -4.20 -19.75
CA ASN A 347 -36.39 -3.32 -20.78
C ASN A 347 -37.36 -2.96 -21.91
N ARG A 348 -38.50 -3.65 -22.05
CA ARG A 348 -39.49 -3.41 -23.12
C ARG A 348 -39.93 -1.96 -23.25
N THR A 349 -40.06 -1.25 -22.13
CA THR A 349 -40.41 0.18 -22.12
C THR A 349 -39.35 1.04 -22.82
N ASN A 350 -38.07 0.71 -22.63
CA ASN A 350 -36.98 1.41 -23.31
C ASN A 350 -36.90 1.00 -24.79
N VAL A 351 -37.18 -0.27 -25.12
CA VAL A 351 -37.26 -0.74 -26.50
C VAL A 351 -38.39 -0.04 -27.26
N LYS A 352 -39.60 0.07 -26.69
CA LYS A 352 -40.71 0.81 -27.33
C LYS A 352 -40.33 2.27 -27.61
N LYS A 353 -39.64 2.95 -26.68
CA LYS A 353 -39.12 4.31 -26.90
C LYS A 353 -38.04 4.38 -27.99
N PHE A 354 -37.23 3.33 -28.11
CA PHE A 354 -36.18 3.22 -29.13
C PHE A 354 -36.75 2.95 -30.53
N ILE A 355 -37.82 2.17 -30.65
CA ILE A 355 -38.50 1.94 -31.94
C ILE A 355 -39.12 3.24 -32.46
N THR A 356 -39.65 4.09 -31.57
CA THR A 356 -40.24 5.39 -31.92
C THR A 356 -39.17 6.49 -32.08
N LEU A 357 -38.17 6.30 -32.93
CA LEU A 357 -37.19 7.35 -33.25
C LEU A 357 -37.85 8.51 -34.04
N PRO A 358 -37.37 9.76 -33.91
CA PRO A 358 -37.90 10.91 -34.65
C PRO A 358 -37.82 10.70 -36.17
N ARG A 359 -38.74 11.33 -36.92
CA ARG A 359 -38.82 11.30 -38.40
C ARG A 359 -37.48 11.59 -39.09
N ASP A 360 -36.59 12.30 -38.42
CA ASP A 360 -35.28 12.74 -38.90
C ASP A 360 -34.26 11.59 -39.10
N TYR A 361 -34.63 10.33 -38.84
CA TYR A 361 -33.82 9.14 -39.13
C TYR A 361 -34.18 8.44 -40.45
N GLU A 362 -35.25 8.85 -41.14
CA GLU A 362 -35.64 8.33 -42.46
C GLU A 362 -35.12 9.18 -43.64
N ASP A 363 -34.41 10.28 -43.39
CA ASP A 363 -33.82 11.11 -44.46
C ASP A 363 -32.42 10.59 -44.83
N GLY A 364 -32.44 9.48 -45.56
CA GLY A 364 -31.26 8.88 -46.14
C GLY A 364 -31.60 8.00 -47.33
N ASP A 365 -32.47 8.47 -48.23
CA ASP A 365 -32.25 8.40 -49.68
C ASP A 365 -33.38 9.10 -50.46
N ASP A 366 -32.98 9.70 -51.59
CA ASP A 366 -33.75 10.15 -52.75
C ASP A 366 -34.09 11.66 -52.90
N GLU A 367 -33.30 12.29 -53.79
CA GLU A 367 -33.44 13.55 -54.57
C GLU A 367 -33.10 14.93 -53.96
#